data_AF-A0A2N5YW35-F1
#
_entry.id   AF-A0A2N5YW35-F1
#
_cell.length_a   1.000
_cell.length_b   1.000
_cell.length_c   1.000
_cell.angle_alpha   90.00
_cell.angle_beta   90.00
_cell.angle_gamma   90.00
#
_symmetry.space_group_name_H-M   'P 1'
#
loop_
_entity.id
_entity.type
_entity.pdbx_description
1 polymer ?
#
loop_
_entity_poly.entity_id
_entity_poly.type
_entity_poly.pdbx_seq_one_letter_code
_entity_poly.pdbx_strand_id
1 'polypeptide(L)'
;MSKNDIAYCGLYCAECPNHTGVIADLARDLRKELSNYKFDKTAEMLSKISFFKDFEKYDDCYTVLGAMVKMRCGKTCRDGGGNPSCKIKRCVIKHKI
;
A
#
# COMPACT_ATOMS: atom_id res chain seq x y z
N MET A 1 7.29 -20.73 -14.63
CA MET A 1 7.19 -20.12 -13.29
C MET A 1 8.55 -20.27 -12.61
N SER A 2 9.24 -19.16 -12.33
CA SER A 2 10.59 -19.18 -11.77
C SER A 2 10.53 -19.31 -10.25
N LYS A 3 11.49 -19.99 -9.62
CA LYS A 3 11.61 -20.05 -8.14
C LYS A 3 11.73 -18.66 -7.50
N ASN A 4 12.18 -17.66 -8.27
CA ASN A 4 12.34 -16.28 -7.80
C ASN A 4 11.03 -15.50 -7.76
N ASP A 5 9.97 -16.04 -8.36
CA ASP A 5 8.65 -15.42 -8.41
C ASP A 5 7.84 -15.74 -7.14
N ILE A 6 8.30 -16.66 -6.30
CA ILE A 6 7.70 -17.02 -5.01
C ILE A 6 8.55 -16.40 -3.88
N ALA A 7 7.96 -15.54 -3.07
CA ALA A 7 8.60 -14.94 -1.90
C ALA A 7 8.98 -16.00 -0.84
N TYR A 8 9.83 -15.62 0.11
CA TYR A 8 10.20 -16.49 1.24
C TYR A 8 9.00 -16.97 2.08
N CYS A 9 7.88 -16.22 2.09
CA CYS A 9 6.64 -16.60 2.78
C CYS A 9 5.73 -17.52 1.96
N GLY A 10 6.14 -17.95 0.76
CA GLY A 10 5.30 -18.76 -0.13
C GLY A 10 4.30 -17.96 -0.98
N LEU A 11 4.21 -16.64 -0.80
CA LEU A 11 3.37 -15.77 -1.63
C LEU A 11 3.99 -15.61 -3.03
N TYR A 12 3.16 -15.68 -4.06
CA TYR A 12 3.58 -15.38 -5.42
C TYR A 12 3.74 -13.87 -5.59
N CYS A 13 4.98 -13.41 -5.80
CA CYS A 13 5.31 -11.99 -5.89
C CYS A 13 4.56 -11.29 -7.03
N ALA A 14 4.32 -11.97 -8.16
CA ALA A 14 3.61 -11.34 -9.29
C ALA A 14 2.14 -11.01 -8.98
N GLU A 15 1.56 -11.62 -7.94
CA GLU A 15 0.21 -11.29 -7.44
C GLU A 15 0.25 -10.42 -6.17
N CYS A 16 1.44 -10.11 -5.65
CA CYS A 16 1.59 -9.31 -4.44
C CYS A 16 1.25 -7.83 -4.74
N PRO A 17 0.28 -7.21 -4.02
CA PRO A 17 -0.11 -5.82 -4.25
C PRO A 17 1.04 -4.81 -4.13
N ASN A 18 2.03 -5.12 -3.29
CA ASN A 18 3.20 -4.26 -3.12
C ASN A 18 4.19 -4.39 -4.29
N HIS A 19 4.26 -5.56 -4.93
CA HIS A 19 5.14 -5.77 -6.09
C HIS A 19 4.49 -5.28 -7.38
N THR A 20 3.21 -5.57 -7.59
CA THR A 20 2.45 -5.02 -8.71
C THR A 20 2.28 -3.50 -8.59
N GLY A 21 2.32 -2.98 -7.36
CA GLY A 21 2.17 -1.55 -7.08
C GLY A 21 0.74 -1.05 -7.21
N VAL A 22 -0.24 -1.94 -7.48
CA VAL A 22 -1.61 -1.55 -7.84
C VAL A 22 -2.28 -0.68 -6.77
N ILE A 23 -2.10 -0.99 -5.49
CA ILE A 23 -2.66 -0.19 -4.39
C ILE A 23 -1.98 1.17 -4.29
N ALA A 24 -0.66 1.21 -4.48
CA ALA A 24 0.09 2.46 -4.43
C ALA A 24 -0.22 3.38 -5.62
N ASP A 25 -0.50 2.82 -6.81
CA ASP A 25 -0.92 3.58 -7.99
C ASP A 25 -2.32 4.16 -7.80
N LEU A 26 -3.29 3.32 -7.42
CA LEU A 26 -4.66 3.76 -7.18
C LEU A 26 -4.75 4.79 -6.05
N ALA A 27 -4.01 4.60 -4.95
CA ALA A 27 -3.96 5.56 -3.86
C ALA A 27 -3.36 6.91 -4.28
N ARG A 28 -2.31 6.89 -5.13
CA ARG A 28 -1.72 8.11 -5.70
C ARG A 28 -2.74 8.84 -6.56
N ASP A 29 -3.39 8.11 -7.47
CA ASP A 29 -4.29 8.69 -8.46
C ASP A 29 -5.54 9.25 -7.78
N LEU A 30 -6.13 8.53 -6.83
CA LEU A 30 -7.24 9.03 -6.03
C LEU A 30 -6.84 10.27 -5.21
N ARG A 31 -5.68 10.27 -4.53
CA ARG A 31 -5.23 11.45 -3.77
C ARG A 31 -5.04 12.67 -4.67
N LYS A 32 -4.51 12.48 -5.88
CA LYS A 32 -4.35 13.54 -6.86
C LYS A 32 -5.70 14.16 -7.21
N GLU A 33 -6.70 13.33 -7.55
CA GLU A 33 -8.04 13.83 -7.88
C GLU A 33 -8.71 14.52 -6.67
N LEU A 34 -8.67 13.92 -5.48
CA LEU A 34 -9.19 14.55 -4.26
C LEU A 34 -8.57 15.93 -3.99
N SER A 35 -7.26 16.06 -4.23
CA SER A 35 -6.55 17.34 -4.12
C SER A 35 -6.97 18.34 -5.20
N ASN A 36 -7.13 17.90 -6.46
CA ASN A 36 -7.54 18.75 -7.57
C ASN A 36 -8.91 19.40 -7.33
N TYR A 37 -9.84 18.62 -6.76
CA TYR A 37 -11.19 19.09 -6.44
C TYR A 37 -11.29 19.80 -5.08
N LYS A 38 -10.19 19.97 -4.34
CA LYS A 38 -10.20 20.49 -2.95
C LYS A 38 -11.25 19.79 -2.10
N PHE A 39 -11.24 18.46 -2.17
CA PHE A 39 -12.30 17.62 -1.61
C PHE A 39 -12.39 17.70 -0.09
N ASP A 40 -11.37 18.24 0.60
CA ASP A 40 -11.41 18.59 2.02
C ASP A 40 -12.61 19.49 2.36
N LYS A 41 -12.96 20.44 1.47
CA LYS A 41 -14.12 21.32 1.66
C LYS A 41 -15.44 20.58 1.51
N THR A 42 -15.52 19.68 0.55
CA THR A 42 -16.69 18.80 0.38
C THR A 42 -16.87 17.91 1.59
N ALA A 43 -15.78 17.29 2.08
CA ALA A 43 -15.81 16.46 3.27
C ALA A 43 -16.26 17.23 4.52
N GLU A 44 -15.79 18.46 4.72
CA GLU A 44 -16.23 19.33 5.83
C GLU A 44 -17.74 19.67 5.76
N MET A 45 -18.27 19.87 4.55
CA MET A 45 -19.71 20.10 4.38
C MET A 45 -20.52 18.82 4.62
N LEU A 46 -20.06 17.69 4.10
CA LEU A 46 -20.74 16.40 4.23
C LEU A 46 -20.72 15.88 5.67
N SER A 47 -19.66 16.11 6.44
CA SER A 47 -19.55 15.67 7.83
C SER A 47 -20.62 16.28 8.74
N LYS A 48 -21.18 17.45 8.36
CA LYS A 48 -22.29 18.11 9.07
C LYS A 48 -23.64 17.41 8.84
N ILE A 49 -23.75 16.55 7.82
CA ILE A 49 -24.95 15.77 7.52
C ILE A 49 -24.84 14.43 8.24
N SER A 50 -25.81 14.10 9.10
CA SER A 50 -25.77 12.87 9.91
C SER A 50 -25.56 11.60 9.09
N PHE A 51 -26.08 11.55 7.87
CA PHE A 51 -25.93 10.40 6.96
C PHE A 51 -24.48 10.25 6.44
N PHE A 52 -23.73 11.34 6.35
CA PHE A 52 -22.36 11.40 5.84
C PHE A 52 -21.35 11.78 6.93
N LYS A 53 -21.67 11.48 8.20
CA LYS A 53 -20.84 11.88 9.34
C LYS A 53 -19.41 11.36 9.27
N ASP A 54 -19.17 10.19 8.68
CA ASP A 54 -17.83 9.59 8.55
C ASP A 54 -16.83 10.47 7.79
N PHE A 55 -17.29 11.45 7.00
CA PHE A 55 -16.39 12.44 6.40
C PHE A 55 -15.66 13.32 7.43
N GLU A 56 -16.05 13.29 8.72
CA GLU A 56 -15.25 13.86 9.81
C GLU A 56 -13.85 13.23 9.91
N LYS A 57 -13.66 12.00 9.42
CA LYS A 57 -12.39 11.27 9.39
C LYS A 57 -11.62 11.47 8.08
N TYR A 58 -12.00 12.45 7.26
CA TYR A 58 -11.39 12.65 5.95
C TYR A 58 -9.87 12.85 6.04
N ASP A 59 -9.38 13.61 7.02
CA ASP A 59 -7.94 13.85 7.19
C ASP A 59 -7.17 12.57 7.52
N ASP A 60 -7.74 11.69 8.33
CA ASP A 60 -7.18 10.37 8.63
C ASP A 60 -7.17 9.49 7.37
N CYS A 61 -8.30 9.44 6.65
CA CYS A 61 -8.41 8.70 5.40
C CYS A 61 -7.38 9.17 4.38
N TYR A 62 -7.29 10.49 4.18
CA TYR A 62 -6.31 11.10 3.31
C TYR A 62 -4.91 10.70 3.75
N THR A 63 -4.55 10.87 5.02
CA THR A 63 -3.25 10.46 5.58
C THR A 63 -2.92 8.99 5.29
N VAL A 64 -3.87 8.07 5.51
CA VAL A 64 -3.70 6.63 5.23
C VAL A 64 -3.46 6.38 3.74
N LEU A 65 -4.20 7.03 2.83
CA LEU A 65 -3.94 6.94 1.39
C LEU A 65 -2.48 7.36 1.07
N GLY A 66 -1.92 8.32 1.81
CA GLY A 66 -0.53 8.78 1.62
C GLY A 66 0.50 7.76 2.09
N ALA A 67 0.18 7.01 3.14
CA ALA A 67 0.98 5.86 3.55
C ALA A 67 0.91 4.74 2.49
N MET A 68 -0.26 4.49 1.90
CA MET A 68 -0.45 3.48 0.87
C MET A 68 0.36 3.74 -0.40
N VAL A 69 0.58 5.01 -0.79
CA VAL A 69 1.47 5.36 -1.92
C VAL A 69 2.90 4.79 -1.75
N LYS A 70 3.34 4.59 -0.51
CA LYS A 70 4.67 4.04 -0.18
C LYS A 70 4.72 2.51 -0.22
N MET A 71 3.60 1.82 -0.38
CA MET A 71 3.52 0.36 -0.40
C MET A 71 3.99 -0.22 -1.74
N ARG A 72 5.28 -0.05 -2.04
CA ARG A 72 5.92 -0.54 -3.26
C ARG A 72 7.16 -1.37 -2.97
N CYS A 73 7.32 -2.45 -3.72
CA CYS A 73 8.49 -3.32 -3.71
C CYS A 73 9.15 -3.25 -5.10
N GLY A 74 10.28 -2.54 -5.20
CA GLY A 74 11.04 -2.45 -6.45
C GLY A 74 11.82 -3.72 -6.83
N LYS A 75 11.93 -4.68 -5.91
CA LYS A 75 12.55 -6.00 -6.12
C LYS A 75 11.75 -7.07 -5.39
N THR A 76 11.78 -8.30 -5.88
CA THR A 76 11.18 -9.45 -5.16
C THR A 76 11.98 -9.74 -3.88
N CYS A 77 11.38 -10.43 -2.91
CA CYS A 77 12.06 -10.78 -1.67
C CYS A 77 13.37 -11.55 -1.88
N ARG A 78 13.43 -12.38 -2.93
CA ARG A 78 14.61 -13.19 -3.29
C ARG A 78 15.68 -12.40 -4.04
N ASP A 79 15.32 -11.28 -4.66
CA ASP A 79 16.26 -10.35 -5.34
C ASP A 79 16.62 -9.15 -4.44
N GLY A 80 16.70 -9.36 -3.12
CA GLY A 80 17.10 -8.33 -2.17
C GLY A 80 15.99 -7.35 -1.75
N GLY A 81 14.77 -7.47 -2.29
CA GLY A 81 13.60 -6.69 -1.86
C GLY A 81 12.96 -7.20 -0.56
N GLY A 82 11.74 -6.73 -0.29
CA GLY A 82 10.97 -7.09 0.91
C GLY A 82 11.44 -6.40 2.20
N ASN A 83 10.61 -6.47 3.24
CA ASN A 83 10.89 -5.82 4.54
C ASN A 83 12.20 -6.36 5.17
N PRO A 84 13.21 -5.51 5.46
CA PRO A 84 14.45 -5.92 6.12
C PRO A 84 14.24 -6.64 7.46
N SER A 85 13.18 -6.27 8.19
CA SER A 85 12.85 -6.85 9.49
C SER A 85 12.01 -8.14 9.41
N CYS A 86 11.68 -8.63 8.20
CA CYS A 86 10.91 -9.85 8.01
C CYS A 86 11.60 -11.06 8.66
N LYS A 87 10.92 -11.71 9.62
CA LYS A 87 11.44 -12.89 10.32
C LYS A 87 11.63 -14.08 9.38
N ILE A 88 10.73 -14.28 8.43
CA ILE A 88 10.79 -15.37 7.45
C ILE A 88 12.00 -15.21 6.53
N LYS A 89 12.19 -14.01 5.94
CA LYS A 89 13.38 -13.67 5.12
C LYS A 89 14.68 -13.95 5.87
N ARG A 90 14.79 -13.46 7.12
CA ARG A 90 15.98 -13.68 7.95
C ARG A 90 16.23 -15.16 8.25
N CYS A 91 15.18 -15.93 8.52
CA CYS A 91 15.28 -17.37 8.73
C CYS A 91 15.85 -18.07 7.48
N VAL A 92 15.27 -17.82 6.31
CA VAL A 92 15.71 -18.44 5.05
C VAL A 92 17.16 -18.07 4.72
N ILE A 93 17.52 -16.79 4.84
CA ILE A 93 18.91 -16.32 4.61
C ILE A 93 19.89 -17.00 5.59
N LYS A 94 19.52 -17.13 6.87
CA LYS A 94 20.36 -17.78 7.89
C LYS A 94 20.62 -19.25 7.57
N HIS A 95 19.63 -19.95 7.03
CA HIS A 95 19.71 -21.39 6.73
C HIS A 95 20.15 -21.70 5.28
N LYS A 96 20.47 -20.68 4.45
CA LYS A 96 20.90 -20.81 3.05
C LYS A 96 19.97 -21.69 2.18
N ILE A 97 18.66 -21.54 2.36
CA ILE A 97 17.62 -22.24 1.57
C ILE A 97 17.19 -21.42 0.36
#